data_AF-A0A0R3RKI0-F1
#
_entry.id   AF-A0A0R3RKI0-F1
#
_cell.length_a   1.000
_cell.length_b   1.000
_cell.length_c   1.000
_cell.angle_alpha   90.00
_cell.angle_beta   90.00
_cell.angle_gamma   90.00
#
_symmetry.space_group_name_H-M   'P 1'
#
loop_
_entity.id
_entity.type
_entity.pdbx_description
1 polymer ?
#
loop_
_entity_poly.entity_id
_entity_poly.type
_entity_poly.pdbx_seq_one_letter_code
_entity_poly.pdbx_strand_id
1 'polypeptide(L)'
;VCIRVRLTQNNVTQTKQSRVIKGTCNATYKEAIMFLVKTRSADLEDTSIIVSVHDLSRTTSGDDLIGSVFLGKSAVDKSEHEQWKNTIEHAGKEFKSVHHLKARVEAPNVHVTEATSDSD
;
A
#
# COMPACT_ATOMS: atom_id res chain seq x y z
N VAL A 1 -13.30 -6.90 -6.55
CA VAL A 1 -12.16 -6.01 -6.25
C VAL A 1 -12.57 -4.76 -5.46
N CYS A 2 -11.73 -4.30 -4.55
CA CYS A 2 -11.83 -3.00 -3.87
C CYS A 2 -10.43 -2.40 -3.64
N ILE A 3 -10.38 -1.12 -3.31
CA ILE A 3 -9.17 -0.42 -2.89
C ILE A 3 -9.20 -0.23 -1.38
N ARG A 4 -8.09 -0.54 -0.71
CA ARG A 4 -7.86 -0.22 0.70
C ARG A 4 -6.70 0.77 0.79
N VAL A 5 -6.90 1.85 1.52
CA VAL A 5 -5.86 2.86 1.77
C VAL A 5 -5.56 2.85 3.25
N ARG A 6 -4.30 2.57 3.59
CA ARG A 6 -3.77 2.59 4.95
C ARG A 6 -2.78 3.74 5.08
N LEU A 7 -3.08 4.68 5.96
CA LEU A 7 -2.19 5.79 6.31
C LEU A 7 -1.61 5.56 7.69
N THR A 8 -0.30 5.70 7.84
CA THR A 8 0.40 5.69 9.12
C THR A 8 1.22 6.96 9.26
N GLN A 9 1.00 7.72 10.34
CA GLN A 9 1.77 8.92 10.68
C GLN A 9 1.96 8.96 12.20
N ASN A 10 3.19 9.17 12.68
CA ASN A 10 3.50 9.21 14.12
C ASN A 10 2.99 7.97 14.88
N ASN A 11 3.19 6.78 14.31
CA ASN A 11 2.69 5.49 14.81
C ASN A 11 1.15 5.34 14.91
N VAL A 12 0.37 6.34 14.48
CA VAL A 12 -1.09 6.24 14.39
C VAL A 12 -1.45 5.72 13.00
N THR A 13 -2.23 4.65 12.94
CA THR A 13 -2.67 4.03 11.69
C THR A 13 -4.18 4.21 11.48
N GLN A 14 -4.56 4.64 10.28
CA GLN A 14 -5.94 4.75 9.82
C GLN A 14 -6.10 3.96 8.53
N THR A 15 -7.17 3.17 8.43
CA THR A 15 -7.48 2.39 7.23
C THR A 15 -8.87 2.73 6.73
N LYS A 16 -9.00 3.02 5.44
CA LYS A 16 -10.28 3.23 4.76
C LYS A 16 -10.35 2.35 3.53
N GLN A 17 -11.56 1.99 3.12
CA GLN A 17 -11.81 1.10 2.00
C GLN A 17 -12.85 1.72 1.06
N SER A 18 -12.67 1.53 -0.24
CA SER A 18 -13.65 1.87 -1.27
C SER A 18 -14.83 0.90 -1.27
N ARG A 19 -15.84 1.17 -2.10
CA ARG A 19 -16.84 0.15 -2.45
C ARG A 19 -16.18 -1.04 -3.17
N VAL A 20 -16.91 -2.16 -3.18
CA VAL A 20 -16.52 -3.36 -3.93
C VAL A 20 -17.14 -3.31 -5.32
N ILE A 21 -16.33 -3.54 -6.35
CA ILE A 21 -16.79 -3.70 -7.74
C ILE A 21 -16.51 -5.15 -8.16
N LYS A 22 -17.53 -5.85 -8.65
CA LYS A 22 -17.48 -7.27 -9.01
C LYS A 22 -17.27 -7.46 -10.52
N GLY A 23 -16.75 -8.61 -10.92
CA GLY A 23 -16.70 -9.04 -12.33
C GLY A 23 -15.86 -8.15 -13.24
N THR A 24 -14.80 -7.52 -12.73
CA THR A 24 -13.94 -6.63 -13.52
C THR A 24 -12.48 -6.69 -13.07
N CYS A 25 -11.57 -6.54 -14.04
CA CYS A 25 -10.15 -6.27 -13.82
C CYS A 25 -9.79 -4.79 -14.04
N ASN A 26 -10.74 -3.98 -14.52
CA ASN A 26 -10.58 -2.56 -14.85
C ASN A 26 -11.62 -1.72 -14.09
N ALA A 27 -11.52 -1.70 -12.77
CA ALA A 27 -12.47 -1.03 -11.90
C ALA A 27 -12.31 0.51 -11.94
N THR A 28 -13.42 1.24 -12.02
CA THR A 28 -13.47 2.70 -11.90
C THR A 28 -14.25 3.11 -10.65
N TYR A 29 -13.57 3.76 -9.70
CA TYR A 29 -14.15 4.11 -8.40
C TYR A 29 -14.79 5.50 -8.38
N LYS A 30 -14.06 6.54 -8.82
CA LYS A 30 -14.48 7.96 -8.69
C LYS A 30 -14.88 8.31 -7.24
N GLU A 31 -14.09 7.83 -6.29
CA GLU A 31 -14.29 8.04 -4.85
C GLU A 31 -13.13 8.87 -4.29
N ALA A 32 -13.44 9.77 -3.36
CA ALA A 32 -12.44 10.50 -2.57
C ALA A 32 -12.30 9.83 -1.20
N ILE A 33 -11.06 9.52 -0.81
CA ILE A 33 -10.74 8.99 0.52
C ILE A 33 -9.94 10.06 1.25
N MET A 34 -10.46 10.52 2.39
CA MET A 34 -9.86 11.60 3.17
C MET A 34 -9.31 11.09 4.49
N PHE A 35 -8.15 11.61 4.91
CA PHE A 35 -7.55 11.37 6.22
C PHE A 35 -7.24 12.70 6.89
N LEU A 36 -7.35 12.75 8.21
CA LEU A 36 -6.78 13.84 8.98
C LEU A 36 -5.30 13.54 9.21
N VAL A 37 -4.44 14.49 8.86
CA VAL A 37 -2.98 14.40 8.97
C VAL A 37 -2.41 15.68 9.56
N LYS A 38 -1.31 15.57 10.30
CA LYS A 38 -0.49 16.72 10.68
C LYS A 38 0.36 17.14 9.48
N THR A 39 0.49 18.44 9.27
CA THR A 39 1.12 19.02 8.07
C THR A 39 2.47 19.68 8.33
N ARG A 40 3.04 19.56 9.54
CA ARG A 40 4.41 20.02 9.79
C ARG A 40 5.39 19.12 9.06
N SER A 41 6.50 19.66 8.59
CA SER A 41 7.48 18.92 7.76
C SER A 41 7.92 17.60 8.39
N ALA A 42 8.29 17.61 9.67
CA ALA A 42 8.70 16.39 10.38
C ALA A 42 7.59 15.32 10.46
N ASP A 43 6.32 15.73 10.56
CA ASP A 43 5.19 14.79 10.58
C ASP A 43 4.94 14.22 9.16
N LEU A 44 5.13 15.02 8.11
CA LEU A 44 5.00 14.60 6.71
C LEU A 44 6.12 13.64 6.29
N GLU A 45 7.34 13.86 6.77
CA GLU A 45 8.47 12.94 6.57
C GLU A 45 8.23 11.56 7.20
N ASP A 46 7.53 11.48 8.34
CA ASP A 46 7.15 10.20 8.98
C ASP A 46 5.84 9.60 8.44
N THR A 47 5.23 10.19 7.40
CA THR A 47 3.97 9.68 6.85
C THR A 47 4.22 8.54 5.85
N SER A 48 3.50 7.44 6.01
CA SER A 48 3.41 6.32 5.04
C SER A 48 1.98 6.16 4.58
N ILE A 49 1.76 6.00 3.27
CA ILE A 49 0.45 5.68 2.71
C ILE A 49 0.61 4.43 1.84
N ILE A 50 -0.23 3.44 2.08
CA ILE A 50 -0.26 2.20 1.32
C ILE A 50 -1.62 2.11 0.66
N VAL A 51 -1.61 2.06 -0.66
CA VAL A 51 -2.81 1.86 -1.48
C VAL A 51 -2.75 0.43 -2.02
N SER A 52 -3.67 -0.43 -1.59
CA SER A 52 -3.70 -1.83 -1.96
C SER A 52 -4.99 -2.20 -2.67
N VAL A 53 -4.88 -3.09 -3.64
CA VAL A 53 -6.01 -3.64 -4.39
C VAL A 53 -6.29 -5.04 -3.88
N HIS A 54 -7.53 -5.29 -3.48
CA HIS A 54 -7.96 -6.57 -2.95
C HIS A 54 -9.05 -7.19 -3.82
N ASP A 55 -8.98 -8.50 -4.07
CA ASP A 55 -10.10 -9.28 -4.55
C ASP A 55 -10.79 -10.05 -3.42
N LEU A 56 -11.86 -9.48 -2.90
CA LEU A 56 -12.58 -10.07 -1.77
C LEU A 56 -13.26 -11.41 -2.10
N SER A 57 -13.42 -11.79 -3.38
CA SER A 57 -13.85 -13.16 -3.73
C SER A 57 -12.80 -14.23 -3.44
N ARG A 58 -11.51 -13.87 -3.34
CA ARG A 58 -10.43 -14.79 -3.00
C ARG A 58 -10.31 -15.06 -1.49
N THR A 59 -11.08 -14.39 -0.64
CA THR A 59 -10.95 -14.47 0.83
C THR A 59 -11.07 -15.88 1.40
N THR A 60 -11.70 -16.84 0.71
CA THR A 60 -11.73 -18.25 1.11
C THR A 60 -10.34 -18.89 1.19
N SER A 61 -9.34 -18.34 0.49
CA SER A 61 -7.93 -18.76 0.53
C SER A 61 -7.08 -18.00 1.56
N GLY A 62 -7.64 -17.01 2.26
CA GLY A 62 -6.93 -16.18 3.24
C GLY A 62 -6.05 -15.07 2.65
N ASP A 63 -5.84 -15.05 1.33
CA ASP A 63 -5.11 -14.00 0.63
C ASP A 63 -5.99 -13.31 -0.43
N ASP A 64 -6.50 -12.14 -0.07
CA ASP A 64 -7.28 -11.29 -0.95
C ASP A 64 -6.43 -10.24 -1.69
N LEU A 65 -5.13 -10.12 -1.40
CA LEU A 65 -4.30 -9.07 -1.98
C LEU A 65 -3.98 -9.39 -3.44
N ILE A 66 -4.18 -8.39 -4.31
CA ILE A 66 -3.65 -8.41 -5.69
C ILE A 66 -2.28 -7.73 -5.70
N GLY A 67 -2.16 -6.56 -5.07
CA GLY A 67 -0.91 -5.83 -4.97
C GLY A 67 -1.07 -4.46 -4.33
N SER A 68 0.06 -3.80 -4.07
CA SER A 68 0.13 -2.52 -3.34
C SER A 68 1.04 -1.49 -4.00
N VAL A 69 0.78 -0.23 -3.69
CA VAL A 69 1.59 0.95 -3.99
C VAL A 69 1.90 1.65 -2.68
N PHE A 70 3.09 2.23 -2.57
CA PHE A 70 3.60 2.82 -1.34
C PHE A 70 3.96 4.28 -1.61
N LEU A 71 3.39 5.22 -0.85
CA LEU A 71 3.75 6.64 -0.90
C LEU A 71 4.31 7.07 0.46
N GLY A 72 4.94 8.24 0.50
CA GLY A 72 5.57 8.74 1.72
C GLY A 72 6.88 8.03 2.03
N LYS A 73 7.19 7.85 3.31
CA LYS A 73 8.44 7.22 3.79
C LYS A 73 8.67 5.79 3.29
N SER A 74 7.63 5.13 2.77
CA SER A 74 7.68 3.76 2.27
C SER A 74 7.74 3.69 0.74
N ALA A 75 7.81 4.83 0.04
CA ALA A 75 7.90 4.85 -1.40
C ALA A 75 9.12 4.06 -1.90
N VAL A 76 8.94 3.35 -3.01
CA VAL A 76 9.98 2.49 -3.60
C VAL A 76 10.27 2.93 -5.03
N ASP A 77 9.23 3.15 -5.83
CA ASP A 77 9.37 3.53 -7.23
C ASP A 77 9.54 5.05 -7.39
N LYS A 78 10.17 5.46 -8.49
CA LYS A 78 10.31 6.87 -8.85
C LYS A 78 8.95 7.60 -8.88
N SER A 79 7.91 6.98 -9.45
CA SER A 79 6.59 7.60 -9.55
C SER A 79 5.95 7.83 -8.17
N GLU A 80 6.20 6.94 -7.21
CA GLU A 80 5.71 7.05 -5.83
C GLU A 80 6.38 8.21 -5.10
N HIS A 81 7.70 8.33 -5.23
CA HIS A 81 8.48 9.43 -4.67
C HIS A 81 8.03 10.78 -5.25
N GLU A 82 7.90 10.87 -6.57
CA GLU A 82 7.47 12.09 -7.26
C GLU A 82 6.05 12.48 -6.87
N GLN A 83 5.12 11.53 -6.80
CA GLN A 83 3.74 11.78 -6.37
C GLN A 83 3.69 12.34 -4.95
N TRP A 84 4.44 11.73 -4.01
CA TRP A 84 4.47 12.22 -2.63
C TRP A 84 5.12 13.60 -2.52
N LYS A 85 6.30 13.78 -3.14
CA LYS A 85 7.02 15.05 -3.18
C LYS A 85 6.15 16.18 -3.70
N ASN A 86 5.49 15.97 -4.84
CA ASN A 86 4.60 16.97 -5.44
C ASN A 86 3.45 17.34 -4.49
N THR A 87 2.88 16.34 -3.80
CA THR A 87 1.77 16.53 -2.85
C THR A 87 2.18 17.38 -1.65
N ILE A 88 3.38 17.17 -1.08
CA ILE A 88 3.82 17.90 0.12
C ILE A 88 4.41 19.29 -0.21
N GLU A 89 5.03 19.46 -1.38
CA GLU A 89 5.63 20.74 -1.79
C GLU A 89 4.58 21.73 -2.33
N HIS A 90 3.46 21.23 -2.84
CA HIS A 90 2.42 22.06 -3.47
C HIS A 90 1.05 21.83 -2.81
N ALA A 91 0.96 22.17 -1.51
CA ALA A 91 -0.26 22.02 -0.74
C ALA A 91 -1.47 22.70 -1.41
N GLY A 92 -2.61 21.98 -1.46
CA GLY A 92 -3.84 22.46 -2.11
C GLY A 92 -3.93 22.15 -3.61
N LYS A 93 -2.89 21.59 -4.22
CA LYS A 93 -2.91 21.13 -5.61
C LYS A 93 -3.08 19.62 -5.71
N GLU A 94 -3.93 19.17 -6.63
CA GLU A 94 -4.12 17.75 -6.92
C GLU A 94 -3.12 17.26 -7.98
N PHE A 95 -2.57 16.06 -7.75
CA PHE A 95 -1.66 15.40 -8.67
C PHE A 95 -2.20 14.01 -9.03
N LYS A 96 -2.26 13.72 -10.33
CA LYS A 96 -2.68 12.43 -10.87
C LYS A 96 -1.48 11.69 -11.42
N SER A 97 -1.30 10.43 -11.02
CA SER A 97 -0.26 9.54 -11.53
C SER A 97 -0.76 8.11 -11.63
N VAL A 98 -0.04 7.29 -12.38
CA VAL A 98 -0.24 5.84 -12.51
C VAL A 98 0.93 5.14 -11.84
N HIS A 99 0.63 4.13 -11.02
CA HIS A 99 1.61 3.36 -10.28
C HIS A 99 1.45 1.87 -10.57
N HIS A 100 2.58 1.16 -10.64
CA HIS A 100 2.57 -0.29 -10.81
C HIS A 100 2.31 -0.96 -9.45
N LEU A 101 1.36 -1.89 -9.43
CA LEU A 101 1.09 -2.68 -8.23
C LEU A 101 2.26 -3.63 -7.98
N LYS A 102 2.78 -3.61 -6.76
CA LYS A 102 3.81 -4.54 -6.29
C LYS A 102 3.14 -5.72 -5.61
N ALA A 103 3.58 -6.93 -5.94
CA ALA A 103 3.17 -8.14 -5.24
C ALA A 103 3.64 -8.09 -3.78
N ARG A 104 3.09 -8.99 -2.95
CA ARG A 104 3.61 -9.18 -1.60
C ARG A 104 5.07 -9.63 -1.70
N VAL A 105 5.95 -9.01 -0.90
CA VAL A 105 7.30 -9.56 -0.71
C VAL A 105 7.11 -10.83 0.12
N GLU A 106 7.16 -11.98 -0.53
CA GLU A 106 7.33 -13.25 0.18
C GLU A 106 8.72 -13.24 0.81
N ALA A 107 8.82 -13.69 2.07
CA ALA A 107 10.12 -13.94 2.67
C ALA A 107 10.85 -14.97 1.76
N PRO A 108 12.16 -14.81 1.50
CA PRO A 108 12.88 -15.80 0.70
C PRO A 108 12.70 -17.17 1.32
N ASN A 109 12.41 -18.18 0.49
CA ASN A 109 12.22 -19.56 0.92
C ASN A 109 13.50 -20.05 1.59
N VAL A 110 13.55 -20.01 2.92
CA VAL A 110 14.68 -20.52 3.69
C VAL A 110 14.57 -22.05 3.66
N HIS A 111 15.27 -22.70 2.73
CA HIS A 111 15.44 -24.15 2.80
C HIS A 111 16.27 -24.45 4.05
N VAL A 112 15.62 -24.92 5.11
CA VAL A 112 16.31 -25.53 6.24
C VAL A 112 16.80 -26.89 5.72
N THR A 113 18.07 -26.97 5.32
CA THR A 113 18.73 -28.27 5.18
C THR A 113 18.84 -28.85 6.59
N GLU A 114 18.17 -29.98 6.82
CA GLU A 114 18.19 -30.73 8.07
C GLU A 114 19.63 -30.87 8.57
N ALA A 115 19.87 -30.49 9.82
CA ALA A 115 21.13 -30.75 10.48
C ALA A 115 21.30 -32.27 10.58
N THR A 116 22.42 -32.78 10.07
CA THR A 116 22.83 -34.16 10.27
C THR A 116 22.87 -34.43 11.77
N SER A 117 21.98 -35.30 12.24
CA SER A 117 22.02 -35.87 13.57
C SER A 117 23.31 -36.68 13.71
N ASP A 118 24.28 -36.16 14.46
CA ASP A 118 25.43 -36.95 14.93
C ASP A 118 24.87 -38.16 15.71
N SER A 119 25.14 -39.34 15.17
CA SER A 119 24.99 -40.60 15.87
C SER A 119 26.38 -41.18 16.10
N ASP A 120 26.62 -41.48 17.37
CA ASP A 120 27.72 -42.24 18.01
C ASP A 120 29.04 -41.53 18.35
#